data_AF-A0A961A0G4-F1
#
_entry.id   AF-A0A961A0G4-F1
#
_cell.length_a   1.000
_cell.length_b   1.000
_cell.length_c   1.000
_cell.angle_alpha   90.00
_cell.angle_beta   90.00
_cell.angle_gamma   90.00
#
_symmetry.space_group_name_H-M   'P 1'
#
loop_
_entity.id
_entity.type
_entity.pdbx_description
1 polymer ?
#
loop_
_entity_poly.entity_id
_entity_poly.type
_entity_poly.pdbx_seq_one_letter_code
_entity_poly.pdbx_strand_id
1 'polypeptide(L)' 'KKALENTPPELSADIMERGITLAGGGALLQGLDKRIQEEIGINVNLAPSALSAVVEGTGSALDKLDYLKGLSLNSL' A
#
# COMPACT_ATOMS: atom_id res chain seq x y z
N LYS A 1 3.78 -6.62 14.05
CA LYS A 1 4.83 -5.69 14.52
C LYS A 1 6.17 -5.82 13.78
N LYS A 2 6.66 -7.03 13.46
CA LYS A 2 7.91 -7.25 12.69
C LYS A 2 8.11 -6.38 11.44
N ALA A 3 7.06 -6.06 10.69
CA ALA A 3 7.20 -5.27 9.45
C ALA A 3 7.72 -3.84 9.71
N LEU A 4 7.15 -3.12 10.69
CA LEU A 4 7.60 -1.77 11.04
C LEU A 4 8.94 -1.80 11.78
N GLU A 5 9.18 -2.81 12.61
CA GLU A 5 10.45 -2.99 13.31
C GLU A 5 11.64 -3.21 12.37
N ASN A 6 11.39 -3.77 11.18
CA ASN A 6 12.40 -3.99 10.15
C ASN A 6 12.45 -2.86 9.09
N THR A 7 11.58 -1.86 9.19
CA THR A 7 11.52 -0.75 8.24
C THR A 7 12.43 0.38 8.72
N PRO A 8 13.25 1.01 7.84
CA PRO A 8 14.07 2.16 8.21
C PRO A 8 13.28 3.22 9.01
N PRO A 9 13.87 3.87 10.02
CA PRO A 9 13.16 4.80 10.89
C PRO A 9 12.38 5.87 10.15
N GLU A 10 12.95 6.40 9.07
CA GLU A 10 12.36 7.45 8.24
C GLU A 10 11.07 6.96 7.57
N LEU A 11 11.08 5.74 7.05
CA LEU A 11 9.91 5.13 6.41
C LEU A 11 8.87 4.66 7.43
N SER A 12 9.30 4.23 8.61
CA SER A 12 8.40 3.87 9.71
C SER A 12 7.61 5.08 10.22
N ALA A 13 8.28 6.23 10.37
CA ALA A 13 7.62 7.49 10.73
C ALA A 13 6.59 7.92 9.67
N ASP A 14 6.95 7.84 8.39
CA ASP A 14 6.04 8.14 7.28
C ASP A 14 4.80 7.22 7.29
N ILE A 15 4.95 5.93 7.60
CA ILE A 15 3.83 4.99 7.71
C ILE A 15 2.94 5.33 8.91
N MET A 16 3.52 5.75 10.04
CA MET A 16 2.73 6.16 11.21
C MET A 16 1.91 7.43 10.93
N GLU A 17 2.44 8.36 10.14
CA GLU A 17 1.73 9.58 9.74
C GLU A 17 0.66 9.33 8.67
N ARG A 18 1.02 8.63 7.58
CA ARG A 18 0.14 8.44 6.42
C ARG A 18 -0.83 7.27 6.58
N GLY A 19 -0.46 6.29 7.38
CA GLY A 19 -1.25 5.08 7.62
C GLY A 19 -1.10 4.02 6.54
N ILE A 20 -2.01 3.05 6.58
CA ILE A 20 -2.10 1.91 5.66
C ILE A 20 -3.29 2.10 4.74
N THR A 21 -3.14 1.78 3.45
CA THR A 21 -4.24 1.73 2.50
C THR A 21 -4.56 0.28 2.14
N LEU A 22 -5.81 -0.14 2.35
CA LEU A 22 -6.31 -1.46 1.97
C LEU A 22 -6.80 -1.45 0.51
N ALA A 23 -6.46 -2.50 -0.23
CA ALA A 23 -6.89 -2.72 -1.60
C ALA A 23 -7.24 -4.21 -1.84
N GLY A 24 -7.89 -4.48 -2.97
CA GLY A 24 -8.41 -5.80 -3.34
C GLY A 24 -9.81 -6.07 -2.79
N GLY A 25 -10.41 -7.18 -3.23
CA GLY A 25 -11.78 -7.55 -2.81
C GLY A 25 -11.90 -7.86 -1.32
N GLY A 26 -10.84 -8.38 -0.69
CA GLY A 26 -10.82 -8.64 0.75
C GLY A 26 -10.92 -7.36 1.60
N ALA A 27 -10.48 -6.22 1.07
CA ALA A 27 -10.57 -4.93 1.75
C ALA A 27 -12.01 -4.45 1.95
N LEU A 28 -12.97 -4.98 1.18
CA LEU A 28 -14.39 -4.63 1.26
C LEU A 28 -15.16 -5.37 2.35
N LEU A 29 -14.50 -6.27 3.09
CA LEU A 29 -15.13 -6.90 4.25
C LEU A 29 -15.49 -5.82 5.27
N GLN A 30 -16.76 -5.84 5.70
CA GLN A 30 -17.32 -4.81 6.56
C GLN A 30 -16.51 -4.68 7.86
N GLY A 31 -15.94 -3.48 8.07
CA GLY A 31 -15.18 -3.14 9.27
C GLY A 31 -13.78 -3.74 9.36
N LEU A 32 -13.24 -4.31 8.27
CA LEU A 32 -11.88 -4.84 8.25
C LEU A 32 -10.83 -3.75 8.50
N ASP A 33 -11.02 -2.59 7.89
CA ASP A 33 -10.24 -1.37 8.10
C ASP A 33 -10.16 -0.99 9.59
N LYS A 34 -11.32 -0.89 10.24
CA LYS A 34 -11.44 -0.56 11.67
C LYS A 34 -10.77 -1.62 12.54
N ARG A 35 -11.03 -2.90 12.26
CA ARG A 35 -10.45 -4.01 13.02
C ARG A 35 -8.92 -4.02 12.94
N ILE A 36 -8.36 -3.79 11.75
CA ILE A 36 -6.91 -3.70 11.59
C ILE A 36 -6.37 -2.48 12.34
N GLN A 37 -7.01 -1.32 12.20
CA GLN A 37 -6.63 -0.09 12.90
C GLN A 37 -6.60 -0.25 14.42
N GLU A 38 -7.61 -0.91 15.01
CA GLU A 38 -7.67 -1.21 16.44
C GLU A 38 -6.51 -2.10 16.90
N GLU A 39 -6.11 -3.08 16.08
CA GLU A 39 -5.02 -4.01 16.40
C GLU A 39 -3.64 -3.35 16.31
N ILE A 40 -3.42 -2.49 15.31
CA ILE A 40 -2.08 -1.94 15.03
C ILE A 40 -1.87 -0.53 15.58
N GLY A 41 -2.93 0.20 15.90
CA GLY A 41 -2.87 1.57 16.41
C GLY A 41 -2.42 2.62 15.37
N ILE A 42 -2.53 2.30 14.08
CA ILE A 42 -2.13 3.17 12.96
C ILE A 42 -3.36 3.36 12.08
N ASN A 43 -3.50 4.54 11.47
CA ASN A 43 -4.62 4.86 10.60
C ASN A 43 -4.72 3.86 9.43
N VAL A 44 -5.92 3.36 9.14
CA VAL A 44 -6.17 2.43 8.03
C VAL A 44 -7.31 2.96 7.18
N ASN A 45 -7.08 3.09 5.88
CA ASN A 45 -8.04 3.64 4.92
C ASN A 45 -8.31 2.63 3.80
N LEU A 46 -9.52 2.65 3.25
CA LEU A 46 -9.87 1.88 2.07
C LEU A 46 -9.50 2.65 0.79
N ALA A 47 -8.85 1.99 -0.17
CA ALA A 47 -8.59 2.58 -1.48
C ALA A 47 -9.92 2.91 -2.19
N PRO A 48 -10.07 4.11 -2.80
CA PRO A 48 -11.30 4.49 -3.51
C PRO A 48 -11.74 3.49 -4.58
N SER A 49 -10.76 2.88 -5.26
CA SER A 49 -10.94 1.87 -6.30
C SER A 49 -10.42 0.50 -5.86
N ALA A 50 -10.67 0.07 -4.62
CA ALA A 50 -10.08 -1.15 -4.04
C ALA A 50 -10.14 -2.39 -4.93
N LEU A 51 -11.24 -2.64 -5.66
CA LEU A 51 -11.37 -3.78 -6.57
C LEU A 51 -10.49 -3.67 -7.82
N SER A 52 -10.37 -2.47 -8.39
CA SER A 52 -9.66 -2.22 -9.64
C SER A 52 -8.26 -1.65 -9.45
N ALA A 53 -7.84 -1.38 -8.20
CA ALA A 53 -6.57 -0.72 -7.87
C ALA A 53 -5.35 -1.38 -8.55
N VAL A 54 -5.34 -2.71 -8.67
CA VAL A 54 -4.25 -3.44 -9.34
C VAL A 54 -4.22 -3.16 -10.84
N VAL A 55 -5.37 -3.24 -11.52
CA VAL A 55 -5.42 -3.03 -12.98
C VAL A 55 -5.24 -1.55 -13.32
N GLU A 56 -5.80 -0.63 -12.53
CA GLU A 56 -5.60 0.81 -12.69
C GLU A 56 -4.15 1.22 -12.45
N GLY A 57 -3.52 0.68 -11.41
CA GLY A 57 -2.10 0.88 -11.13
C GLY A 57 -1.22 0.34 -12.26
N THR A 58 -1.55 -0.84 -12.77
CA THR A 58 -0.85 -1.45 -13.91
C THR A 58 -0.98 -0.60 -15.16
N GLY A 59 -2.20 -0.15 -15.51
CA GLY A 59 -2.43 0.75 -16.64
C GLY A 59 -1.65 2.06 -16.51
N SER A 60 -1.72 2.70 -15.34
CA SER A 60 -0.98 3.94 -15.05
C SER A 60 0.54 3.76 -15.12
N ALA A 61 1.04 2.56 -14.83
CA ALA A 61 2.45 2.23 -14.91
C ALA A 61 2.91 2.07 -16.37
N LEU A 62 2.03 1.60 -17.27
CA LEU A 62 2.32 1.51 -18.71
C LEU A 62 2.53 2.89 -19.36
N ASP A 63 1.88 3.94 -18.85
CA ASP A 63 2.14 5.33 -19.28
C ASP A 63 3.56 5.81 -18.90
N LYS A 64 4.24 5.09 -18.01
CA LYS A 64 5.58 5.40 -17.48
C LYS A 64 6.58 4.28 -17.78
N LEU A 65 6.42 3.59 -18.91
CA LEU A 65 7.24 2.43 -19.28
C LEU A 65 8.74 2.66 -19.21
N ASP A 66 9.23 3.84 -19.59
CA ASP A 66 10.68 4.11 -19.56
C ASP A 66 11.23 4.25 -18.13
N TYR A 67 10.42 4.79 -17.21
CA TYR A 67 10.73 4.77 -15.78
C TYR A 67 10.76 3.33 -15.24
N LEU A 68 9.78 2.50 -15.62
CA LEU A 68 9.73 1.10 -15.21
C LEU A 68 10.92 0.28 -15.73
N LYS A 69 11.35 0.49 -16.98
CA LYS A 69 12.53 -0.18 -17.55
C LYS A 69 13.79 0.11 -16.73
N GLY A 70 13.97 1.36 -16.28
CA GLY A 70 15.10 1.76 -15.43
C GLY A 70 15.11 1.06 -14.07
N LEU A 71 13.94 0.74 -13.51
CA LEU A 71 13.83 0.01 -12.24
C LEU A 71 14.07 -1.51 -12.41
N SER A 72 13.57 -2.09 -13.51
CA SER A 72 13.68 -3.53 -13.79
C SER A 72 15.12 -3.98 -14.07
N LEU A 73 15.99 -3.09 -14.57
CA LEU A 73 17.37 -3.42 -14.95
C LEU A 73 18.38 -3.20 -13.82
N ASN A 74 18.03 -2.44 -12.77
CA ASN A 74 18.89 -2.22 -11.61
C ASN A 74 18.67 -3.26 -10.48
N SER A 75 17.73 -4.20 -10.68
CA SER A 75 17.32 -5.18 -9.67
C SER A 75 17.68 -6.64 -10.05
N LEU A 76 18.49 -6.81 -11.11
CA LEU A 76 19.08 -8.07 -11.57
C LEU A 76 20.59 -7.86 -11.74
#